data_AF-A0A838UG46-F1
#
_entry.id   AF-A0A838UG46-F1
#
_cell.length_a   1.000
_cell.length_b   1.000
_cell.length_c   1.000
_cell.angle_alpha   90.00
_cell.angle_beta   90.00
_cell.angle_gamma   90.00
#
_symmetry.space_group_name_H-M   'P 1'
#
loop_
_entity.id
_entity.type
_entity.pdbx_description
1 polymer ?
#
loop_
_entity_poly.entity_id
_entity_poly.type
_entity_poly.pdbx_seq_one_letter_code
_entity_poly.pdbx_strand_id
1 'polypeptide(L)'
;MPTKKPIIWMGSSRSDLTKMPEAVKKDFGGALHGAQEGRSPEQAKALKGKVKGAVQLSEDDDGDTYRAVYTTELNDIVYVLHCFQKKSKSGISTPRIDVDLIERRLKDARMLHKQRRKAKR
;
A
#
# COMPACT_ATOMS: atom_id res chain seq x y z
N MET A 1 -23.30 -5.04 10.14
CA MET A 1 -22.45 -4.51 9.05
C MET A 1 -21.00 -4.84 9.36
N PRO A 2 -20.22 -5.45 8.45
CA PRO A 2 -18.79 -5.63 8.70
C PRO A 2 -18.16 -4.24 8.89
N THR A 3 -17.58 -4.01 10.06
CA THR A 3 -16.86 -2.77 10.37
C THR A 3 -15.62 -2.70 9.47
N LYS A 4 -15.59 -1.74 8.54
CA LYS A 4 -14.47 -1.52 7.63
C LYS A 4 -13.17 -1.38 8.43
N LYS A 5 -12.12 -2.10 8.02
CA LYS A 5 -10.80 -2.01 8.66
C LYS A 5 -10.27 -0.58 8.48
N PRO A 6 -9.83 0.13 9.54
CA PRO A 6 -9.23 1.45 9.38
C PRO A 6 -7.95 1.39 8.53
N ILE A 7 -7.65 2.49 7.84
CA ILE A 7 -6.40 2.68 7.11
C ILE A 7 -5.41 3.47 7.97
N ILE A 8 -4.17 3.00 8.04
CA ILE A 8 -3.04 3.76 8.59
C ILE A 8 -2.02 4.01 7.48
N TRP A 9 -1.65 5.28 7.30
CA TRP A 9 -0.65 5.71 6.34
C TRP A 9 0.73 5.73 6.99
N MET A 10 1.69 5.04 6.38
CA MET A 10 3.07 4.98 6.87
C MET A 10 3.94 6.02 6.17
N GLY A 11 4.64 6.84 6.97
CA GLY A 11 5.56 7.85 6.46
C GLY A 11 4.88 8.83 5.49
N SER A 12 5.49 9.04 4.33
CA SER A 12 5.01 10.00 3.32
C SER A 12 3.86 9.48 2.45
N SER A 13 3.44 8.22 2.59
CA SER A 13 2.56 7.55 1.62
C SER A 13 1.24 8.29 1.33
N ARG A 14 0.64 8.93 2.34
CA ARG A 14 -0.55 9.76 2.16
C ARG A 14 -0.28 11.00 1.31
N SER A 15 0.82 11.71 1.58
CA SER A 15 1.19 12.90 0.83
C SER A 15 1.55 12.55 -0.61
N ASP A 16 2.26 11.44 -0.80
CA ASP A 16 2.63 10.96 -2.13
C ASP A 16 1.38 10.60 -2.94
N LEU A 17 0.39 9.92 -2.35
CA LEU A 17 -0.89 9.65 -3.01
C LEU A 17 -1.63 10.93 -3.39
N THR A 18 -1.67 11.94 -2.52
CA THR A 18 -2.40 13.19 -2.81
C THR A 18 -1.83 13.97 -3.98
N LYS A 19 -0.54 13.79 -4.29
CA LYS A 19 0.15 14.42 -5.42
C LYS A 19 -0.10 13.70 -6.76
N MET A 20 -0.70 12.51 -6.73
CA MET A 20 -1.01 11.74 -7.93
C MET A 20 -2.20 12.34 -8.69
N PRO A 21 -2.33 12.03 -10.00
CA PRO A 21 -3.49 12.39 -10.81
C PRO A 21 -4.81 11.93 -10.19
N GLU A 22 -5.90 12.60 -10.54
CA GLU A 22 -7.22 12.32 -9.94
C GLU A 22 -7.75 10.94 -10.28
N ALA A 23 -7.53 10.47 -11.51
CA ALA A 23 -7.87 9.11 -11.94
C ALA A 23 -7.18 8.07 -11.04
N VAL A 24 -5.85 8.15 -10.92
CA VAL A 24 -5.05 7.27 -10.06
C VAL A 24 -5.51 7.29 -8.60
N LYS A 25 -5.81 8.47 -8.05
CA LYS A 25 -6.34 8.59 -6.68
C LYS A 25 -7.68 7.88 -6.51
N LYS A 26 -8.55 7.95 -7.52
CA LYS A 26 -9.87 7.30 -7.50
C LYS A 26 -9.72 5.78 -7.56
N ASP A 27 -8.88 5.26 -8.44
CA ASP A 27 -8.65 3.81 -8.58
C ASP A 27 -7.97 3.22 -7.34
N PHE A 28 -6.89 3.84 -6.86
CA PHE A 28 -6.27 3.43 -5.60
C PHE A 28 -7.21 3.56 -4.41
N GLY A 29 -8.02 4.62 -4.36
CA GLY A 29 -9.04 4.80 -3.33
C GLY A 29 -10.06 3.66 -3.33
N GLY A 30 -10.58 3.28 -4.49
CA GLY A 30 -11.51 2.16 -4.65
C GLY A 30 -10.90 0.81 -4.26
N ALA A 31 -9.67 0.54 -4.72
CA ALA A 31 -8.94 -0.67 -4.37
C ALA A 31 -8.64 -0.77 -2.86
N LEU A 32 -8.19 0.33 -2.23
CA LEU A 32 -7.99 0.39 -0.78
C LEU A 32 -9.31 0.21 -0.03
N HIS A 33 -10.40 0.79 -0.53
CA HIS A 33 -11.72 0.60 0.05
C HIS A 33 -12.15 -0.88 0.04
N GLY A 34 -11.93 -1.58 -1.08
CA GLY A 34 -12.14 -3.02 -1.17
C GLY A 34 -11.29 -3.79 -0.15
N ALA A 35 -10.02 -3.41 0.02
CA ALA A 35 -9.14 -4.00 1.03
C ALA A 35 -9.62 -3.77 2.47
N GLN A 36 -10.22 -2.62 2.78
CA GLN A 36 -10.83 -2.36 4.09
C GLN A 36 -12.01 -3.31 4.39
N GLU A 37 -12.70 -3.76 3.35
CA GLU A 37 -13.80 -4.73 3.44
C GLU A 37 -13.33 -6.19 3.40
N GLY A 38 -12.02 -6.42 3.29
CA GLY A 38 -11.43 -7.76 3.18
C GLY A 38 -11.47 -8.34 1.77
N ARG A 39 -11.83 -7.54 0.75
CA ARG A 39 -11.74 -7.93 -0.65
C ARG A 39 -10.31 -7.71 -1.16
N SER A 40 -9.89 -8.54 -2.09
CA SER A 40 -8.64 -8.36 -2.84
C SER A 40 -8.97 -7.72 -4.18
N PRO A 41 -8.50 -6.50 -4.48
CA PRO A 41 -8.68 -5.89 -5.80
C PRO A 41 -8.04 -6.74 -6.89
N GLU A 42 -8.62 -6.79 -8.10
CA GLU A 42 -8.07 -7.59 -9.20
C GLU A 42 -6.68 -7.10 -9.65
N GLN A 43 -6.43 -5.78 -9.59
CA GLN A 43 -5.12 -5.19 -9.89
C GLN A 43 -4.07 -5.41 -8.77
N ALA A 44 -4.43 -6.08 -7.68
CA ALA A 44 -3.58 -6.26 -6.52
C ALA A 44 -2.62 -7.44 -6.70
N LYS A 45 -1.31 -7.15 -6.66
CA LYS A 45 -0.25 -8.13 -6.79
C LYS A 45 0.50 -8.32 -5.48
N ALA A 46 0.45 -9.52 -4.92
CA ALA A 46 1.24 -9.85 -3.74
C ALA A 46 2.75 -9.78 -4.05
N LEU A 47 3.47 -9.02 -3.23
CA LEU A 47 4.92 -8.91 -3.33
C LEU A 47 5.60 -10.11 -2.65
N LYS A 48 6.76 -10.49 -3.18
CA LYS A 48 7.56 -11.64 -2.73
C LYS A 48 8.90 -11.21 -2.16
N GLY A 49 9.63 -12.13 -1.54
CA GLY A 49 10.97 -11.88 -1.00
C GLY A 49 10.94 -11.04 0.28
N LYS A 50 11.78 -10.00 0.35
CA LYS A 50 11.95 -9.15 1.55
C LYS A 50 10.69 -8.41 1.98
N VAL A 51 9.79 -8.15 1.02
CA VAL A 51 8.51 -7.45 1.20
C VAL A 51 7.33 -8.41 1.20
N LYS A 52 7.55 -9.69 1.53
CA LYS A 52 6.49 -10.69 1.67
C LYS A 52 5.45 -10.20 2.70
N GLY A 53 4.19 -10.20 2.27
CA GLY A 53 3.07 -9.70 3.07
C GLY A 53 2.59 -8.32 2.67
N ALA A 54 3.33 -7.63 1.80
CA ALA A 54 2.85 -6.44 1.12
C ALA A 54 2.16 -6.80 -0.21
N VAL A 55 1.21 -5.96 -0.59
CA VAL A 55 0.41 -6.05 -1.81
C VAL A 55 0.59 -4.74 -2.56
N GLN A 56 0.84 -4.82 -3.86
CA GLN A 56 1.05 -3.68 -4.73
C GLN A 56 -0.15 -3.52 -5.68
N LEU A 57 -0.64 -2.30 -5.81
CA LEU A 57 -1.52 -1.81 -6.87
C LEU A 57 -0.66 -1.08 -7.90
N SER A 58 -1.07 -1.12 -9.16
CA SER A 58 -0.43 -0.41 -10.26
C SER A 58 -1.52 0.20 -11.12
N GLU A 59 -1.41 1.49 -11.42
CA GLU A 59 -2.31 2.21 -12.33
C GLU A 59 -1.48 3.03 -13.30
N ASP A 60 -1.92 3.12 -14.55
CA ASP A 60 -1.26 3.89 -15.60
C ASP A 60 -2.11 5.13 -15.92
N ASP A 61 -1.49 6.30 -15.97
CA ASP A 61 -2.13 7.57 -16.28
C ASP A 61 -1.18 8.44 -17.11
N ASP A 62 -1.66 8.94 -18.24
CA ASP A 62 -0.91 9.79 -19.20
C ASP A 62 0.49 9.25 -19.61
N GLY A 63 0.63 7.91 -19.66
CA GLY A 63 1.91 7.26 -20.02
C GLY A 63 2.93 7.19 -18.87
N ASP A 64 2.51 7.50 -17.65
CA ASP A 64 3.21 7.27 -16.39
C ASP A 64 2.56 6.13 -15.59
N THR A 65 3.37 5.28 -14.97
CA THR A 65 2.87 4.20 -14.10
C THR A 65 3.00 4.60 -12.63
N TYR A 66 1.89 4.58 -11.91
CA TYR A 66 1.82 4.83 -10.48
C TYR A 66 1.66 3.51 -9.73
N ARG A 67 2.23 3.42 -8.54
CA ARG A 67 2.13 2.23 -7.68
C ARG A 67 1.80 2.62 -6.26
N ALA A 68 0.90 1.86 -5.64
CA ALA A 68 0.60 1.95 -4.23
C ALA A 68 0.84 0.59 -3.58
N VAL A 69 1.48 0.57 -2.42
CA VAL A 69 1.84 -0.65 -1.70
C VAL A 69 1.23 -0.59 -0.31
N TYR A 70 0.49 -1.64 0.04
CA TYR A 70 -0.22 -1.75 1.31
C TYR A 70 -0.08 -3.17 1.89
N THR A 71 -0.47 -3.39 3.14
CA THR A 71 -0.55 -4.72 3.74
C THR A 71 -1.86 -4.91 4.50
N THR A 72 -2.42 -6.10 4.37
CA THR A 72 -3.64 -6.56 5.04
C THR A 72 -3.38 -7.71 6.03
N GLU A 73 -2.11 -8.14 6.19
CA GLU A 73 -1.74 -9.22 7.12
C GLU A 73 -2.08 -8.89 8.58
N LEU A 74 -2.14 -7.60 8.90
CA LEU A 74 -2.42 -7.08 10.22
C LEU A 74 -3.94 -6.93 10.37
N ASN A 75 -4.64 -8.07 10.33
CA ASN A 75 -6.08 -8.31 10.12
C ASN A 75 -7.08 -7.23 10.53
N ASP A 76 -6.82 -6.42 11.55
CA ASP A 76 -7.69 -5.34 12.00
C ASP A 76 -7.49 -4.01 11.26
N ILE A 77 -6.40 -3.81 10.51
CA ILE A 77 -5.98 -2.51 9.96
C ILE A 77 -5.29 -2.70 8.61
N VAL A 78 -5.62 -1.84 7.64
CA VAL A 78 -4.91 -1.74 6.36
C VAL A 78 -3.78 -0.72 6.49
N TYR A 79 -2.54 -1.12 6.29
CA TYR A 79 -1.40 -0.20 6.35
C TYR A 79 -0.94 0.14 4.94
N VAL A 80 -1.00 1.42 4.56
CA VAL A 80 -0.46 1.89 3.28
C VAL A 80 0.99 2.28 3.48
N LEU A 81 1.88 1.48 2.90
CA LEU A 81 3.31 1.54 3.10
C LEU A 81 3.97 2.58 2.21
N HIS A 82 3.65 2.62 0.92
CA HIS A 82 4.33 3.51 -0.02
C HIS A 82 3.47 3.79 -1.24
N CYS A 83 3.53 5.00 -1.76
CA CYS A 83 2.87 5.41 -2.99
C CYS A 83 3.92 6.16 -3.82
N PHE A 84 4.15 5.75 -5.07
CA PHE A 84 5.19 6.36 -5.90
C PHE A 84 4.86 6.27 -7.38
N GLN A 85 5.33 7.24 -8.14
CA GLN A 85 5.37 7.19 -9.60
C GLN A 85 6.65 6.46 -10.02
N LYS A 86 6.49 5.45 -10.87
CA LYS A 86 7.61 4.76 -11.49
C LYS A 86 8.22 5.67 -12.56
N LYS A 87 9.48 6.09 -12.35
CA LYS A 87 10.18 7.01 -13.24
C LYS A 87 10.60 6.44 -14.61
N SER A 88 10.61 5.11 -14.78
CA SER A 88 11.05 4.46 -16.02
C SER A 88 9.89 3.76 -16.70
N LYS A 89 9.64 4.08 -17.98
CA LYS A 89 8.61 3.43 -18.81
C LYS A 89 8.93 1.96 -19.10
N SER A 90 10.20 1.57 -19.03
CA SER A 90 10.67 0.20 -19.23
C SER A 90 11.08 -0.46 -17.91
N GLY A 91 10.55 -1.65 -17.62
CA GLY A 91 10.93 -2.48 -16.47
C GLY A 91 9.73 -2.91 -15.62
N ILE A 92 9.59 -4.21 -15.35
CA ILE A 92 8.46 -4.76 -14.56
C ILE A 92 8.73 -4.57 -13.06
N SER A 93 10.00 -4.63 -12.66
CA SER A 93 10.44 -4.65 -11.25
C SER A 93 10.34 -3.30 -10.56
N THR A 94 9.94 -3.32 -9.30
CA THR A 94 10.04 -2.16 -8.39
C THR A 94 11.51 -1.87 -8.09
N PRO A 95 11.98 -0.60 -8.19
CA PRO A 95 13.37 -0.25 -7.92
C PRO A 95 13.82 -0.72 -6.53
N ARG A 96 15.10 -1.09 -6.39
CA ARG A 96 15.64 -1.61 -5.11
C ARG A 96 15.43 -0.63 -3.94
N ILE A 97 15.53 0.67 -4.20
CA ILE A 97 15.31 1.74 -3.21
C ILE A 97 13.87 1.70 -2.68
N ASP A 98 12.88 1.56 -3.55
CA ASP A 98 11.48 1.45 -3.14
C ASP A 98 11.22 0.13 -2.40
N VAL A 99 11.84 -0.98 -2.82
CA VAL A 99 11.73 -2.27 -2.11
C VAL A 99 12.28 -2.17 -0.69
N ASP A 100 13.45 -1.55 -0.49
CA ASP A 100 14.06 -1.38 0.83
C ASP A 100 13.20 -0.48 1.73
N LEU A 101 12.65 0.61 1.16
CA LEU A 101 11.73 1.49 1.87
C LEU A 101 10.44 0.79 2.27
N ILE A 102 9.86 -0.01 1.38
CA ILE A 102 8.67 -0.82 1.68
C ILE A 102 8.97 -1.83 2.79
N GLU A 103 10.13 -2.51 2.74
CA GLU A 103 10.53 -3.46 3.78
C GLU A 103 10.64 -2.77 5.14
N ARG A 104 11.32 -1.61 5.20
CA ARG A 104 11.44 -0.82 6.43
C ARG A 104 10.07 -0.42 6.97
N ARG A 105 9.22 0.19 6.13
CA ARG A 105 7.87 0.63 6.54
C ARG A 105 6.97 -0.53 6.93
N LEU A 106 7.14 -1.71 6.32
CA LEU A 106 6.41 -2.92 6.70
C LEU A 106 6.81 -3.40 8.10
N LYS A 107 8.11 -3.36 8.44
CA LYS A 107 8.58 -3.66 9.81
C LYS A 107 8.02 -2.66 10.82
N ASP A 108 8.03 -1.37 10.48
CA ASP A 108 7.47 -0.32 11.33
C ASP A 108 5.96 -0.50 11.54
N ALA A 109 5.22 -0.84 10.47
CA ALA A 109 3.79 -1.13 10.54
C ALA A 109 3.48 -2.31 11.47
N ARG A 110 4.25 -3.40 11.37
CA ARG A 110 4.13 -4.57 12.26
C ARG A 110 4.40 -4.21 13.73
N MET A 111 5.45 -3.40 13.98
CA MET A 111 5.77 -2.94 15.33
C MET A 111 4.67 -2.03 15.89
N LEU A 112 4.21 -1.05 15.12
CA LEU A 112 3.11 -0.15 15.49
C LEU A 112 1.84 -0.94 15.80
N HIS A 113 1.51 -1.93 14.96
CA HIS A 113 0.34 -2.78 15.18
C HIS A 113 0.45 -3.57 16.50
N LYS A 114 1.62 -4.16 16.79
CA LYS A 114 1.88 -4.86 18.05
C LYS A 114 1.71 -3.93 19.26
N GLN A 115 2.20 -2.70 19.19
CA GLN A 115 2.03 -1.70 20.26
C GLN A 115 0.55 -1.33 20.45
N ARG A 116 -0.18 -1.06 19.36
CA ARG A 116 -1.62 -0.76 19.41
C ARG A 116 -2.45 -1.91 19.99
N ARG A 117 -2.10 -3.16 19.68
CA ARG A 117 -2.78 -4.33 20.27
C ARG A 117 -2.49 -4.49 21.76
N LYS A 118 -1.29 -4.13 22.23
CA LYS A 118 -0.96 -4.13 23.66
C LYS A 118 -1.72 -3.04 24.42
N ALA A 119 -1.82 -1.83 23.86
CA ALA A 119 -2.52 -0.71 24.49
C ALA A 119 -4.06 -0.89 24.57
N LYS A 120 -4.61 -1.86 23.84
CA LYS A 120 -6.04 -2.23 23.89
C LYS A 120 -6.35 -3.39 24.85
N ARG A 121 -5.33 -4.04 25.43
CA ARG A 121 -5.50 -5.09 26.46
C ARG A 121 -5.36 -4.47 27.83
#